data_AF-A0A0D7EV77-F1
#
_entry.id   AF-A0A0D7EV77-F1
#
_cell.length_a   1.000
_cell.length_b   1.000
_cell.length_c   1.000
_cell.angle_alpha   90.00
_cell.angle_beta   90.00
_cell.angle_gamma   90.00
#
_symmetry.space_group_name_H-M   'P 1'
#
loop_
_entity.id
_entity.type
_entity.pdbx_description
1 polymer ?
#
loop_
_entity_poly.entity_id
_entity_poly.type
_entity_poly.pdbx_seq_one_letter_code
_entity_poly.pdbx_strand_id
1 'polypeptide(L)' 'MLIEAALSGLGVALVPRLYVEAELADGRLIAPWPEGTSISKTFCLVLPEPIKLSDSPVQTFADWILNEARSPNGTR' A
#
# COMPACT_ATOMS: atom_id res chain seq x y z
N MET A 1 -2.30 10.64 10.94
CA MET A 1 -0.99 11.33 10.97
C MET A 1 0.00 10.58 11.86
N LEU A 2 0.29 9.29 11.59
CA LEU A 2 1.22 8.51 12.41
C LEU A 2 2.67 8.56 11.88
N ILE A 3 2.83 8.49 10.56
CA ILE A 3 4.14 8.53 9.90
C ILE A 3 4.83 9.88 10.15
N GLU A 4 4.11 10.99 9.92
CA GLU A 4 4.62 12.34 10.21
C GLU A 4 5.03 12.56 11.67
N ALA A 5 4.30 11.97 12.61
CA ALA A 5 4.63 12.07 14.03
C ALA A 5 5.95 11.34 14.34
N ALA A 6 6.16 10.15 13.75
CA ALA A 6 7.42 9.42 13.87
C ALA A 6 8.58 10.18 13.19
N LEU A 7 8.35 10.74 12.00
CA LEU A 7 9.33 11.60 11.31
C LEU A 7 9.71 12.85 12.11
N SER A 8 8.76 13.40 12.86
CA SER A 8 8.98 14.57 13.72
C SER A 8 9.62 14.22 15.08
N GLY A 9 9.99 12.96 15.30
CA GLY A 9 10.61 12.51 16.55
C GLY A 9 9.66 12.44 17.74
N LEU A 10 8.34 12.42 17.51
CA LEU A 10 7.33 12.38 18.57
C LEU A 10 7.11 10.96 19.15
N GLY A 11 7.77 9.94 18.60
CA GLY A 11 7.71 8.56 19.10
C GLY A 11 7.87 7.51 18.00
N VAL A 12 7.29 6.34 18.23
CA VAL A 12 7.32 5.18 17.32
C VAL A 12 5.92 4.95 16.74
N ALA A 13 5.85 4.57 15.46
CA ALA A 13 4.59 4.25 14.78
C ALA A 13 4.62 2.82 14.21
N LEU A 14 3.52 2.08 14.41
CA LEU A 14 3.29 0.79 13.76
C LEU A 14 2.46 1.01 12.49
N VAL A 15 3.12 0.93 11.33
CA VAL A 15 2.51 1.18 10.02
C VAL A 15 2.89 0.10 9.01
N PRO A 16 2.09 -0.13 7.96
CA PRO A 16 2.51 -1.00 6.85
C PRO A 16 3.82 -0.48 6.24
N ARG A 17 4.78 -1.39 6.02
CA ARG A 17 6.09 -1.05 5.44
C ARG A 17 5.96 -0.29 4.13
N LEU A 18 4.99 -0.69 3.28
CA LEU A 18 4.68 -0.07 1.99
C LEU A 18 4.51 1.47 2.09
N TYR A 19 4.04 2.00 3.22
CA TYR A 19 3.78 3.44 3.36
C TYR A 19 5.03 4.25 3.71
N VAL A 20 6.13 3.59 4.07
CA VAL A 20 7.35 4.24 4.57
C VAL A 20 8.61 3.73 3.86
N GLU A 21 8.48 3.07 2.70
CA GLU A 21 9.62 2.50 1.98
C GLU A 21 10.64 3.56 1.57
N ALA A 22 10.17 4.73 1.11
CA ALA A 22 11.04 5.85 0.74
C ALA A 22 11.79 6.39 1.96
N GLU A 23 11.09 6.62 3.07
CA GLU A 23 11.68 7.13 4.31
C GLU A 23 12.67 6.15 4.93
N LEU A 24 12.43 4.84 4.80
CA LEU A 24 13.37 3.80 5.20
C LEU A 24 14.60 3.77 4.27
N ALA A 25 14.41 3.94 2.96
CA ALA A 25 15.50 3.98 1.98
C ALA A 25 16.40 5.22 2.17
N ASP A 26 15.80 6.38 2.45
CA ASP A 26 16.47 7.64 2.73
C ASP A 26 17.07 7.71 4.14
N GLY A 27 16.80 6.72 5.00
CA GLY A 27 17.26 6.69 6.40
C GLY A 27 16.58 7.72 7.31
N ARG A 28 15.48 8.34 6.85
CA ARG A 28 14.65 9.27 7.63
C ARG A 28 13.84 8.57 8.70
N LEU A 29 13.49 7.31 8.47
CA LEU A 29 12.95 6.38 9.46
C LEU A 29 13.86 5.17 9.59
N ILE A 30 13.86 4.57 10.78
CA ILE A 30 14.56 3.32 11.04
C ILE A 30 13.53 2.33 11.57
N ALA A 31 13.49 1.12 11.00
CA ALA A 31 12.70 0.02 11.52
C ALA A 31 13.50 -0.70 12.63
N PRO A 32 13.09 -0.62 13.91
CA PRO A 32 13.84 -1.25 15.01
C PRO A 32 13.88 -2.78 14.91
N TRP A 33 12.89 -3.37 14.23
CA TRP A 33 12.78 -4.80 13.97
C TRP A 33 12.65 -5.05 12.46
N PRO A 34 13.78 -5.26 11.75
CA PRO A 34 13.78 -5.40 10.29
C PRO A 34 13.13 -6.71 9.81
N GLU A 35 13.13 -7.76 10.64
CA GLU A 35 12.59 -9.10 10.32
C GLU A 35 11.16 -9.34 10.85
N GLY A 36 10.46 -8.28 11.25
CA GLY A 36 9.06 -8.40 11.65
C GLY A 36 8.25 -9.08 10.55
N THR A 37 7.54 -10.17 10.90
CA THR A 37 6.67 -10.89 9.97
C THR A 37 5.82 -9.90 9.19
N SER A 38 6.01 -9.87 7.88
CA SER A 38 5.18 -9.05 7.00
C SER A 38 3.74 -9.47 7.23
N ILE A 39 2.95 -8.60 7.87
CA ILE A 39 1.52 -8.80 7.96
C ILE A 39 1.02 -8.63 6.53
N SER A 40 0.69 -9.75 5.89
CA SER A 40 0.07 -9.74 4.57
C SER A 40 -1.29 -9.07 4.70
N LYS A 41 -1.34 -7.78 4.36
CA LYS A 41 -2.60 -7.07 4.20
C LYS A 41 -3.13 -7.37 2.81
N THR A 42 -4.33 -7.92 2.75
CA THR A 42 -5.07 -8.06 1.50
C THR A 42 -5.77 -6.74 1.20
N PHE A 43 -5.38 -6.10 0.10
CA PHE A 43 -6.12 -4.96 -0.44
C PHE A 43 -7.26 -5.50 -1.31
N CYS A 44 -8.49 -5.05 -1.05
CA CYS A 44 -9.67 -5.49 -1.78
C CYS A 44 -10.25 -4.34 -2.62
N LEU A 45 -10.57 -4.63 -3.88
CA LEU A 45 -11.35 -3.72 -4.71
C LEU A 45 -12.84 -3.94 -4.43
N VAL A 46 -13.54 -2.89 -3.98
CA VAL A 46 -14.98 -2.93 -3.68
C VAL A 46 -15.75 -2.17 -4.77
N LEU A 47 -16.72 -2.85 -5.38
CA LEU A 47 -17.55 -2.32 -6.47
C LEU A 47 -19.04 -2.54 -6.15
N PRO A 48 -19.93 -1.57 -6.41
CA PRO A 48 -21.35 -1.77 -6.23
C PRO A 48 -21.92 -2.86 -7.17
N GLU A 49 -22.84 -3.67 -6.62
CA GLU A 49 -23.47 -4.82 -7.30
C GLU A 49 -23.99 -4.58 -8.75
N PRO A 50 -24.64 -3.45 -9.11
CA PRO A 50 -25.20 -3.27 -10.44
C PRO A 50 -24.16 -3.08 -11.56
N ILE A 51 -22.87 -2.93 -11.25
CA ILE A 51 -21.80 -2.72 -12.25
C ILE A 51 -21.66 -3.89 -13.23
N LYS A 52 -22.12 -5.10 -12.87
CA LYS A 52 -22.08 -6.27 -13.76
C LYS A 52 -22.97 -6.16 -15.00
N LEU A 53 -23.92 -5.22 -15.05
CA LEU A 53 -24.92 -5.11 -16.11
C LEU A 53 -24.70 -3.93 -17.08
N SER A 54 -23.74 -3.05 -16.80
CA SER A 54 -23.44 -1.88 -17.63
C SER A 54 -21.94 -1.79 -17.93
N ASP A 55 -21.53 -2.35 -19.07
CA ASP A 55 -20.16 -2.20 -19.58
C ASP A 55 -19.79 -0.73 -19.80
N SER A 56 -18.57 -0.37 -19.40
CA SER A 56 -17.50 -0.18 -20.39
C SER A 56 -16.21 0.41 -19.76
N PRO A 57 -16.22 1.45 -18.89
CA PRO A 57 -14.97 2.00 -18.35
C PRO A 57 -14.55 1.44 -16.99
N VAL A 58 -15.51 1.20 -16.08
CA VAL A 58 -15.21 0.80 -14.69
C VAL A 58 -14.68 -0.62 -14.63
N GLN A 59 -15.20 -1.53 -15.45
CA GLN A 59 -14.70 -2.90 -15.54
C GLN A 59 -13.29 -2.93 -16.15
N THR A 60 -13.05 -2.18 -17.24
CA THR A 60 -11.70 -2.04 -17.82
C THR A 60 -10.70 -1.47 -16.81
N PHE A 61 -11.10 -0.48 -16.00
CA PHE A 61 -10.26 0.04 -14.92
C PHE A 61 -10.03 -0.99 -13.81
N ALA A 62 -11.06 -1.73 -13.41
CA ALA A 62 -10.97 -2.79 -12.41
C ALA A 62 -10.00 -3.89 -12.85
N ASP A 63 -10.08 -4.33 -14.11
CA ASP A 63 -9.17 -5.32 -14.67
C ASP A 63 -7.74 -4.78 -14.77
N TRP A 64 -7.58 -3.53 -15.21
CA TRP A 64 -6.28 -2.87 -15.25
C TRP A 64 -5.64 -2.76 -13.87
N ILE A 65 -6.35 -2.23 -12.86
CA ILE A 65 -5.78 -2.03 -11.52
C ILE A 65 -5.47 -3.37 -10.84
N LEU A 66 -6.25 -4.41 -11.08
CA LEU A 66 -5.97 -5.76 -10.58
C LEU A 66 -4.72 -6.36 -11.25
N ASN A 67 -4.49 -6.09 -12.54
CA ASN A 67 -3.27 -6.51 -13.23
C ASN A 67 -2.03 -5.74 -12.75
N GLU A 68 -2.14 -4.43 -12.55
CA GLU A 68 -1.06 -3.61 -11.96
C GLU A 68 -0.74 -4.08 -10.53
N ALA A 69 -1.75 -4.32 -9.69
CA ALA A 69 -1.56 -4.77 -8.32
C ALA A 69 -0.98 -6.19 -8.20
N ARG A 70 -1.16 -7.05 -9.21
CA ARG A 70 -0.54 -8.38 -9.30
C ARG A 70 0.90 -8.33 -9.80
N SER A 71 1.28 -7.27 -10.49
CA SER A 71 2.63 -7.11 -11.01
C SER A 71 3.57 -6.78 -9.84
N PRO A 72 4.60 -7.59 -9.56
CA PRO A 72 5.48 -7.40 -8.41
C PRO A 72 6.47 -6.21 -8.58
N ASN A 73 6.16 -5.22 -9.42
CA ASN A 73 7.11 -4.20 -9.86
C ASN A 73 7.07 -2.95 -8.97
N GLY A 74 7.77 -3.05 -7.85
CA GLY A 74 8.49 -1.93 -7.24
C GLY A 74 9.89 -1.73 -7.85
N THR A 75 10.04 -1.86 -9.17
CA THR A 75 11.29 -1.58 -9.89
C THR A 75 11.01 -0.97 -11.26
N ARG A 76 10.88 0.36 -11.28
CA ARG A 76 11.31 1.17 -12.42
C ARG A 76 11.94 2.46 -11.92
#